data_AF-A0A4Q3T056-F1
#
_entry.id   AF-A0A4Q3T056-F1
#
_cell.length_a   1.000
_cell.length_b   1.000
_cell.length_c   1.000
_cell.angle_alpha   90.00
_cell.angle_beta   90.00
_cell.angle_gamma   90.00
#
_symmetry.space_group_name_H-M   'P 1'
#
loop_
_entity.id
_entity.type
_entity.pdbx_description
1 polymer ?
#
loop_
_entity_poly.entity_id
_entity_poly.type
_entity_poly.pdbx_seq_one_letter_code
_entity_poly.pdbx_strand_id
1 'polypeptide(L)' 'MAIISKDEAQAILKKVLSFSKADETTVSLNGGDGGNIRYARNAVSTAGESSTMSLGVS' A
#
# COMPACT_ATOMS: atom_id res chain seq x y z
N MET A 1 -1.65 1.48 9.08
CA MET A 1 -3.03 1.76 8.63
C MET A 1 -3.21 1.09 7.28
N ALA A 2 -4.43 0.75 6.85
CA ALA A 2 -4.64 0.25 5.49
C ALA A 2 -4.54 1.44 4.52
N ILE A 3 -3.54 1.42 3.63
CA ILE A 3 -3.25 2.53 2.71
C ILE A 3 -4.42 2.75 1.73
N ILE A 4 -5.05 1.65 1.30
CA ILE A 4 -6.14 1.63 0.33
C ILE A 4 -7.21 0.62 0.75
N SER A 5 -8.42 0.80 0.26
CA SER A 5 -9.51 -0.15 0.45
C SER A 5 -9.27 -1.45 -0.31
N LYS A 6 -10.00 -2.51 0.07
CA LYS A 6 -9.97 -3.80 -0.63
C LYS A 6 -10.38 -3.66 -2.10
N ASP A 7 -11.37 -2.81 -2.38
CA ASP A 7 -11.91 -2.64 -3.72
C ASP A 7 -10.91 -1.93 -4.63
N GLU A 8 -10.23 -0.90 -4.12
CA GLU A 8 -9.14 -0.21 -4.83
C GLU A 8 -7.95 -1.14 -5.08
N ALA A 9 -7.54 -1.93 -4.07
CA ALA A 9 -6.49 -2.93 -4.23
C ALA A 9 -6.86 -3.95 -5.32
N GLN A 10 -8.10 -4.43 -5.32
CA GLN A 10 -8.59 -5.38 -6.32
C GLN A 10 -8.65 -4.76 -7.71
N ALA A 11 -9.05 -3.49 -7.84
CA ALA A 11 -9.07 -2.78 -9.10
C ALA A 11 -7.65 -2.65 -9.71
N ILE A 12 -6.66 -2.33 -8.88
CA ILE A 12 -5.25 -2.26 -9.29
C ILE A 12 -4.76 -3.63 -9.77
N LEU A 13 -4.97 -4.68 -8.96
CA LEU A 13 -4.53 -6.04 -9.31
C LEU A 13 -5.15 -6.53 -10.62
N LYS A 14 -6.47 -6.32 -10.82
CA LYS A 14 -7.17 -6.66 -12.07
C LYS A 14 -6.60 -5.91 -13.27
N LYS A 15 -6.31 -4.62 -13.11
CA LYS A 15 -5.72 -3.80 -14.16
C LYS A 15 -4.32 -4.30 -14.55
N VAL A 16 -3.49 -4.63 -13.56
CA VAL A 16 -2.14 -5.17 -13.82
C VAL A 16 -2.22 -6.52 -14.53
N LEU A 17 -3.11 -7.42 -14.07
CA LEU A 17 -3.34 -8.71 -14.73
C LEU A 17 -3.80 -8.54 -16.19
N SER A 18 -4.61 -7.52 -16.50
CA SER A 18 -5.07 -7.26 -17.87
C SER A 18 -3.94 -6.88 -18.85
N PHE A 19 -2.78 -6.47 -18.33
CA PHE A 19 -1.60 -6.20 -19.14
C PHE A 19 -0.72 -7.43 -19.36
N SER A 20 -0.93 -8.52 -18.61
CA SER A 20 -0.17 -9.75 -18.81
C SER A 20 -0.69 -10.52 -20.04
N LYS A 21 0.24 -11.11 -20.80
CA LYS A 21 -0.04 -12.03 -21.91
C LYS A 21 0.42 -13.47 -21.60
N ALA A 22 0.94 -13.71 -20.40
CA ALA A 22 1.43 -15.02 -19.99
C ALA A 22 0.26 -15.91 -19.57
N ASP A 23 0.42 -17.23 -19.73
CA ASP A 23 -0.59 -18.22 -19.36
C ASP A 23 -0.86 -18.25 -17.85
N GLU A 24 0.17 -17.94 -17.04
CA GLU A 24 0.07 -17.76 -15.60
C GLU A 24 0.82 -16.49 -15.17
N THR A 25 0.22 -15.69 -14.29
CA THR A 25 0.87 -14.50 -13.71
C THR A 25 0.33 -14.25 -12.31
N THR A 26 1.24 -14.09 -11.36
CA THR A 26 0.89 -13.75 -9.98
C THR A 26 1.23 -12.29 -9.73
N VAL A 27 0.26 -11.53 -9.21
CA VAL A 27 0.44 -10.13 -8.84
C VAL A 27 0.15 -10.00 -7.35
N SER A 28 1.10 -9.41 -6.63
CA SER A 28 0.97 -9.15 -5.19
C SER A 28 1.12 -7.67 -4.90
N LEU A 29 0.24 -7.13 -4.06
CA LEU A 29 0.27 -5.74 -3.63
C LEU A 29 0.38 -5.72 -2.11
N ASN A 30 1.47 -5.14 -1.61
CA ASN A 30 1.75 -5.03 -0.18
C ASN A 30 2.11 -3.59 0.15
N GLY A 31 1.65 -3.10 1.29
CA GLY A 31 1.99 -1.76 1.73
C GLY A 31 1.50 -1.50 3.14
N GLY A 32 2.13 -0.55 3.79
CA GLY A 32 1.73 -0.08 5.12
C GLY A 32 2.18 1.34 5.38
N ASP A 33 1.37 2.04 6.16
CA ASP A 33 1.72 3.34 6.73
C ASP A 33 2.33 3.15 8.12
N GLY A 34 3.46 3.81 8.34
CA GLY A 34 4.14 3.92 9.62
C GLY A 34 4.43 5.37 9.95
N GLY A 35 4.32 5.74 11.22
CA GLY A 35 4.67 7.07 11.69
C GLY A 35 4.88 7.06 13.21
N ASN A 36 5.80 7.89 13.69
CA ASN A 36 6.10 7.98 15.11
C ASN A 36 5.35 9.18 15.71
N ILE A 37 4.33 8.91 16.53
CA ILE A 37 3.52 9.94 17.18
C ILE A 37 4.06 10.20 18.59
N ARG A 38 4.37 11.46 18.89
CA ARG A 38 4.73 11.92 20.24
C ARG A 38 3.72 12.95 20.71
N TYR A 39 3.43 12.93 22.01
CA TYR A 39 2.56 13.92 22.66
C TYR A 39 3.38 14.73 23.66
N ALA A 40 3.27 16.06 23.61
CA ALA A 40 3.85 16.96 24.60
C ALA A 40 2.92 18.15 24.86
N ARG A 41 2.53 18.39 26.12
CA ARG A 41 1.65 19.52 26.52
C ARG A 41 0.41 19.69 25.61
N ASN A 42 -0.38 18.63 25.43
CA ASN A 42 -1.57 18.60 24.54
C ASN A 42 -1.29 18.90 23.05
N ALA A 43 -0.02 19.04 22.63
CA ALA A 43 0.37 19.13 21.24
C ALA A 43 0.82 17.75 20.74
N VAL A 44 0.24 17.32 19.62
CA VAL A 44 0.68 16.14 18.87
C VAL A 44 1.83 16.57 17.96
N SER A 45 2.95 15.87 18.03
CA SER A 45 4.06 16.03 17.09
C SER A 45 4.32 14.69 16.43
N THR A 46 4.16 14.66 15.11
CA THR A 46 4.56 13.53 14.27
C THR A 46 5.89 13.86 13.61
N ALA A 47 6.89 12.99 13.78
CA ALA A 47 8.17 13.11 13.11
C ALA A 47 8.34 11.91 12.18
N GLY A 48 8.28 12.17 10.87
CA GLY A 48 8.41 11.14 9.83
C GLY A 48 7.15 10.30 9.71
N GLU A 49 6.31 10.66 8.73
CA GLU A 49 5.32 9.75 8.18
C GLU A 49 5.95 9.03 6.99
N SER A 50 5.82 7.71 6.94
CA SER A 50 6.30 6.89 5.84
C SER A 50 5.18 5.98 5.35
N SER A 51 4.75 6.21 4.12
CA SER A 51 3.85 5.34 3.38
C SER A 51 4.65 4.59 2.33
N THR A 52 4.66 3.26 2.41
CA THR A 52 5.36 2.43 1.43
C THR A 52 4.38 1.46 0.79
N MET A 53 4.38 1.41 -0.54
CA MET A 53 3.58 0.48 -1.32
C MET A 53 4.47 -0.21 -2.36
N SER A 54 4.42 -1.53 -2.39
CA SER A 54 5.19 -2.38 -3.29
C SER A 54 4.25 -3.29 -4.08
N LEU A 55 4.43 -3.30 -5.40
CA LEU A 55 3.72 -4.16 -6.33
C LEU A 55 4.73 -5.13 -6.95
N GLY A 56 4.52 -6.42 -6.75
CA GLY A 56 5.33 -7.50 -7.34
C GLY A 56 4.56 -8.24 -8.42
N VAL A 57 5.23 -8.56 -9.52
CA VAL A 57 4.72 -9.38 -10.62
C VAL A 57 5.70 -10.51 -10.87
N SER A 58 5.20 -11.74 -10.98
CA SER A 58 5.99 -12.96 -11.25
C SER A 58 5.22 -13.92 -12.13
#